data_AF-A0ABD3M9J4-F1
#
_entry.id   AF-A0ABD3M9J4-F1
#
_cell.length_a   1.000
_cell.length_b   1.000
_cell.length_c   1.000
_cell.angle_alpha   90.00
_cell.angle_beta   90.00
_cell.angle_gamma   90.00
#
_symmetry.space_group_name_H-M   'P 1'
#
loop_
_entity.id
_entity.type
_entity.pdbx_description
1 polymer ?
#
loop_
_entity_poly.entity_id
_entity_poly.type
_entity_poly.pdbx_seq_one_letter_code
_entity_poly.pdbx_strand_id
1 'polypeptide(L)'
;MSSSNIGSGSGGGHGGSTSSSSSTKNDIFLGFKKASQRLASAVADTGAKTLLKTDMVFLERDIKSRKQAFGIEIYDILASNSLSSSTASASLCSEEVQLAFDKCKSDIEALENKLHTKKLEREAIDNILAGGGVPGAGAGAGSAIEGGGGGAIEDKETPGIPATP
;
A
#
# COMPACT_ATOMS: atom_id res chain seq x y z
N MET A 1 26.91 56.28 -32.12
CA MET A 1 25.60 56.83 -31.69
C MET A 1 25.07 55.87 -30.63
N SER A 2 25.50 56.04 -29.39
CA SER A 2 24.75 56.77 -28.35
C SER A 2 23.52 56.00 -27.90
N SER A 3 23.59 55.37 -26.72
CA SER A 3 22.89 55.84 -25.51
C SER A 3 23.12 54.87 -24.35
N SER A 4 23.74 55.40 -23.30
CA SER A 4 23.88 54.82 -21.98
C SER A 4 22.52 54.75 -21.25
N ASN A 5 22.32 53.80 -20.35
CA ASN A 5 21.35 53.98 -19.28
C ASN A 5 21.92 53.49 -17.94
N ILE A 6 22.19 54.44 -17.06
CA ILE A 6 22.71 54.28 -15.70
C ILE A 6 21.50 54.43 -14.77
N GLY A 7 21.10 53.35 -14.11
CA GLY A 7 20.04 53.36 -13.09
C GLY A 7 20.64 53.30 -11.69
N SER A 8 20.90 54.46 -11.10
CA SER A 8 21.24 54.61 -9.67
C SER A 8 19.94 54.69 -8.86
N GLY A 9 19.70 53.75 -7.95
CA GLY A 9 18.60 53.77 -7.00
C GLY A 9 19.12 53.78 -5.57
N SER A 10 19.14 54.97 -4.96
CA SER A 10 19.54 55.27 -3.59
C SER A 10 18.31 55.56 -2.73
N GLY A 11 18.36 55.16 -1.45
CA GLY A 11 17.45 55.60 -0.38
C GLY A 11 16.27 54.66 -0.14
N GLY A 12 15.90 54.30 1.10
CA GLY A 12 16.34 54.74 2.41
C GLY A 12 15.26 54.41 3.42
N GLY A 13 15.64 54.37 4.70
CA GLY A 13 14.76 54.82 5.78
C GLY A 13 13.78 53.81 6.37
N HIS A 14 14.17 53.28 7.53
CA HIS A 14 13.29 52.74 8.57
C HIS A 14 12.10 53.66 8.86
N GLY A 15 10.90 53.09 8.86
CA GLY A 15 9.70 53.65 9.49
C GLY A 15 9.15 52.66 10.50
N GLY A 16 9.75 52.60 11.69
CA GLY A 16 9.18 51.92 12.83
C GLY A 16 7.91 52.65 13.27
N SER A 17 6.77 51.96 13.20
CA SER A 17 5.54 52.37 13.87
C SER A 17 5.27 51.40 15.00
N THR A 18 5.62 51.81 16.22
CA THR A 18 5.13 51.23 17.46
C THR A 18 3.63 51.51 17.58
N SER A 19 2.78 50.48 17.55
CA SER A 19 1.45 50.54 18.18
C SER A 19 0.90 49.16 18.56
N SER A 20 0.59 49.02 19.85
CA SER A 20 -0.38 48.10 20.48
C SER A 20 -0.03 46.62 20.66
N SER A 21 0.27 46.29 21.93
CA SER A 21 0.42 44.97 22.54
C SER A 21 -0.91 44.17 22.61
N SER A 22 -1.54 43.89 21.47
CA SER A 22 -2.77 43.07 21.40
C SER A 22 -2.74 41.93 20.37
N SER A 23 -1.69 41.82 19.54
CA SER A 23 -1.62 40.86 18.42
C SER A 23 -1.11 39.45 18.79
N THR A 24 -0.25 39.32 19.81
CA THR A 24 0.47 38.06 20.12
C THR A 24 -0.43 36.88 20.49
N LYS A 25 -1.56 37.13 21.16
CA LYS A 25 -2.51 36.06 21.54
C LYS A 25 -3.25 35.49 20.31
N ASN A 26 -3.53 36.33 19.31
CA ASN A 26 -4.21 35.94 18.09
C ASN A 26 -3.29 35.09 17.19
N ASP A 27 -2.00 35.39 17.17
CA ASP A 27 -0.99 34.63 16.39
C ASP A 27 -0.76 33.23 16.97
N ILE A 28 -0.71 33.11 18.30
CA ILE A 28 -0.59 31.80 18.98
C ILE A 28 -1.81 30.93 18.70
N PHE A 29 -3.01 31.52 18.76
CA PHE A 29 -4.25 30.79 18.48
C PHE A 29 -4.36 30.37 17.01
N LEU A 30 -3.94 31.22 16.07
CA LEU A 30 -3.83 30.87 14.65
C LEU A 30 -2.81 29.76 14.40
N GLY A 31 -1.64 29.83 15.07
CA GLY A 31 -0.61 28.79 15.01
C GLY A 31 -1.12 27.44 15.50
N PHE A 32 -1.81 27.42 16.65
CA PHE A 32 -2.45 26.22 17.18
C PHE A 32 -3.52 25.67 16.24
N LYS A 33 -4.41 26.51 15.71
CA LYS A 33 -5.45 26.09 14.75
C LYS A 33 -4.85 25.47 13.50
N LYS A 34 -3.79 26.08 12.94
CA LYS A 34 -3.09 25.57 11.75
C LYS A 34 -2.33 24.28 12.03
N ALA A 35 -1.66 24.17 13.18
CA ALA A 35 -1.00 22.95 13.60
C ALA A 35 -1.99 21.81 13.85
N SER A 36 -3.12 22.09 14.53
CA SER A 36 -4.21 21.14 14.76
C SER A 36 -4.83 20.65 13.44
N GLN A 37 -5.06 21.55 12.47
CA GLN A 37 -5.56 21.17 11.15
C GLN A 37 -4.59 20.22 10.40
N ARG A 38 -3.28 20.48 10.46
CA ARG A 38 -2.26 19.61 9.85
C ARG A 38 -2.19 18.25 10.52
N LEU A 39 -2.25 18.22 11.86
CA LEU A 39 -2.30 16.97 12.62
C LEU A 39 -3.56 16.16 12.28
N ALA A 40 -4.72 16.80 12.20
CA ALA A 40 -5.97 16.15 11.84
C ALA A 40 -5.90 15.52 10.44
N SER A 41 -5.31 16.22 9.46
CA SER A 41 -5.08 15.67 8.12
C SER A 41 -4.14 14.47 8.15
N ALA A 42 -2.99 14.58 8.82
CA ALA A 42 -2.00 13.51 8.90
C ALA A 42 -2.55 12.24 9.57
N VAL A 43 -3.36 12.38 10.62
CA VAL A 43 -4.04 11.26 11.28
C VAL A 43 -5.09 10.63 10.37
N ALA A 44 -5.89 11.44 9.67
CA ALA A 44 -6.89 10.94 8.72
C ALA A 44 -6.23 10.11 7.60
N ASP A 45 -5.14 10.61 7.01
CA ASP A 45 -4.40 9.93 5.93
C ASP A 45 -3.77 8.62 6.42
N THR A 46 -3.19 8.64 7.63
CA THR A 46 -2.59 7.44 8.24
C THR A 46 -3.66 6.39 8.55
N GLY A 47 -4.82 6.81 9.05
CA GLY A 47 -5.98 5.95 9.28
C GLY A 47 -6.45 5.31 7.98
N ALA A 48 -6.63 6.10 6.93
CA ALA A 48 -7.03 5.60 5.60
C ALA A 48 -6.03 4.57 5.05
N LYS A 49 -4.72 4.84 5.12
CA LYS A 49 -3.68 3.89 4.66
C LYS A 49 -3.71 2.58 5.45
N THR A 50 -3.92 2.65 6.76
CA THR A 50 -3.98 1.47 7.62
C THR A 50 -5.19 0.60 7.29
N LEU A 51 -6.35 1.21 7.04
CA LEU A 51 -7.54 0.51 6.59
C LEU A 51 -7.32 -0.17 5.23
N LEU A 52 -6.78 0.56 4.25
CA LEU A 52 -6.47 0.01 2.93
C LEU A 52 -5.49 -1.17 3.01
N LYS A 53 -4.44 -1.07 3.83
CA LYS A 53 -3.49 -2.16 4.03
C LYS A 53 -4.15 -3.39 4.64
N THR A 54 -5.06 -3.17 5.59
CA THR A 54 -5.82 -4.25 6.23
C THR A 54 -6.72 -4.95 5.22
N ASP A 55 -7.45 -4.19 4.40
CA ASP A 55 -8.30 -4.72 3.33
C ASP A 55 -7.49 -5.53 2.29
N MET A 56 -6.32 -5.02 1.88
CA MET A 56 -5.42 -5.73 0.98
C MET A 56 -4.99 -7.09 1.56
N VAL A 57 -4.60 -7.14 2.84
CA VAL A 57 -4.19 -8.39 3.50
C VAL A 57 -5.35 -9.38 3.57
N PHE A 58 -6.57 -8.92 3.83
CA PHE A 58 -7.75 -9.78 3.79
C PHE A 58 -8.00 -10.35 2.39
N LEU A 59 -7.89 -9.53 1.34
CA LEU A 59 -8.03 -9.99 -0.05
C LEU A 59 -6.94 -11.01 -0.44
N GLU A 60 -5.69 -10.78 -0.05
CA GLU A 60 -4.59 -11.73 -0.28
C GLU A 60 -4.85 -13.08 0.41
N ARG A 61 -5.37 -13.04 1.65
CA ARG A 61 -5.77 -14.26 2.37
C ARG A 61 -6.91 -14.97 1.65
N ASP A 62 -7.90 -14.24 1.18
CA ASP A 62 -9.07 -14.82 0.53
C ASP A 62 -8.71 -15.45 -0.83
N ILE A 63 -7.78 -14.86 -1.59
CA ILE A 63 -7.21 -15.48 -2.81
C ILE A 63 -6.55 -16.83 -2.48
N LYS A 64 -5.72 -16.86 -1.42
CA LYS A 64 -5.08 -18.11 -0.96
C LYS A 64 -6.12 -19.14 -0.52
N SER A 65 -7.11 -18.72 0.25
CA SER A 65 -8.20 -19.57 0.71
C SER A 65 -9.00 -20.16 -0.46
N ARG A 66 -9.24 -19.38 -1.52
CA ARG A 66 -9.94 -19.85 -2.72
C ARG A 66 -9.13 -20.90 -3.48
N LYS A 67 -7.83 -20.66 -3.67
CA LYS A 67 -6.91 -21.66 -4.28
C LYS A 67 -6.87 -22.96 -3.49
N GLN A 68 -6.82 -22.88 -2.15
CA GLN A 68 -6.83 -24.06 -1.28
C GLN A 68 -8.14 -24.84 -1.38
N ALA A 69 -9.28 -24.16 -1.26
CA ALA A 69 -10.56 -24.83 -1.34
C ALA A 69 -10.87 -25.36 -2.75
N PHE A 70 -10.29 -24.80 -3.81
CA PHE A 70 -10.29 -25.43 -5.13
C PHE A 70 -9.52 -26.75 -5.13
N GLY A 71 -8.33 -26.81 -4.53
CA GLY A 71 -7.58 -28.06 -4.41
C GLY A 71 -8.35 -29.16 -3.67
N ILE A 72 -9.08 -28.80 -2.62
CA ILE A 72 -9.97 -29.72 -1.89
C ILE A 72 -11.11 -30.19 -2.80
N GLU A 73 -11.78 -29.27 -3.49
CA GLU A 73 -12.88 -29.58 -4.42
C GLU A 73 -12.44 -30.54 -5.54
N ILE A 74 -11.25 -30.35 -6.11
CA ILE A 74 -10.68 -31.26 -7.12
C ILE A 74 -10.40 -32.64 -6.51
N TYR A 75 -9.83 -32.70 -5.30
CA TYR A 75 -9.60 -33.97 -4.64
C TYR A 75 -10.91 -34.75 -4.43
N ASP A 76 -11.96 -34.07 -3.97
CA ASP A 76 -13.28 -34.67 -3.74
C ASP A 76 -13.92 -35.20 -5.03
N ILE A 77 -13.83 -34.44 -6.13
CA ILE A 77 -14.29 -34.85 -7.47
C ILE A 77 -13.55 -36.12 -7.93
N LEU A 78 -12.21 -36.11 -7.83
CA LEU A 78 -11.38 -37.24 -8.26
C LEU A 78 -11.61 -38.48 -7.40
N ALA A 79 -11.69 -38.31 -6.08
CA ALA A 79 -11.93 -39.41 -5.14
C ALA A 79 -13.31 -40.06 -5.39
N SER A 80 -14.35 -39.26 -5.60
CA SER A 80 -15.71 -39.73 -5.87
C SER A 80 -15.78 -40.52 -7.18
N ASN A 81 -15.07 -40.07 -8.21
CA ASN A 81 -15.04 -40.73 -9.52
C ASN A 81 -14.08 -41.93 -9.57
N SER A 82 -13.06 -41.99 -8.69
CA SER A 82 -12.09 -43.11 -8.64
C SER A 82 -12.72 -44.47 -8.33
N LEU A 83 -13.88 -44.48 -7.66
CA LEU A 83 -14.66 -45.67 -7.34
C LEU A 83 -15.45 -46.20 -8.55
N SER A 84 -15.61 -45.39 -9.61
CA SER A 84 -16.38 -45.72 -10.80
C SER A 84 -15.47 -45.84 -12.02
N SER A 85 -15.13 -47.06 -12.41
CA SER A 85 -14.19 -47.36 -13.52
C SER A 85 -14.89 -47.49 -14.89
N SER A 86 -15.86 -46.62 -15.20
CA SER A 86 -16.53 -46.57 -16.50
C SER A 86 -16.03 -45.39 -17.34
N THR A 87 -15.98 -45.54 -18.68
CA THR A 87 -15.61 -44.44 -19.59
C THR A 87 -16.54 -43.23 -19.43
N ALA A 88 -17.81 -43.46 -19.09
CA ALA A 88 -18.77 -42.39 -18.82
C ALA A 88 -18.42 -41.56 -17.57
N SER A 89 -17.97 -42.21 -16.48
CA SER A 89 -17.56 -41.50 -15.26
C SER A 89 -16.26 -40.72 -15.46
N ALA A 90 -15.35 -41.18 -16.32
CA ALA A 90 -14.17 -40.41 -16.69
C ALA A 90 -14.51 -39.08 -17.41
N SER A 91 -15.51 -39.09 -18.30
CA SER A 91 -15.95 -37.88 -19.00
C SER A 91 -16.60 -36.87 -18.06
N LEU A 92 -17.47 -37.33 -17.17
CA LEU A 92 -18.13 -36.46 -16.17
C LEU A 92 -17.11 -35.84 -15.21
N CYS A 93 -16.15 -36.64 -14.74
CA CYS A 93 -15.05 -36.14 -13.91
C CYS A 93 -14.29 -35.00 -14.61
N SER A 94 -14.04 -35.12 -15.91
CA SER A 94 -13.34 -34.06 -16.67
C SER A 94 -14.17 -32.77 -16.76
N GLU A 95 -15.49 -32.88 -16.94
CA GLU A 95 -16.38 -31.72 -16.98
C GLU A 95 -16.50 -31.03 -15.62
N GLU A 96 -16.62 -31.80 -14.54
CA GLU A 96 -16.67 -31.29 -13.16
C GLU A 96 -15.39 -30.56 -12.77
N VAL A 97 -14.22 -31.13 -13.10
CA VAL A 97 -12.91 -30.50 -12.88
C VAL A 97 -12.80 -29.19 -13.66
N GLN A 98 -13.24 -29.17 -14.92
CA GLN A 98 -13.21 -27.97 -15.75
C GLN A 98 -14.11 -26.86 -15.18
N LEU A 99 -15.32 -27.23 -14.76
CA LEU A 99 -16.26 -26.29 -14.13
C LEU A 99 -15.71 -25.71 -12.83
N ALA A 100 -15.12 -26.55 -11.96
CA ALA A 100 -14.48 -26.11 -10.72
C ALA A 100 -13.31 -25.15 -11.00
N PHE A 101 -12.54 -25.43 -12.06
CA PHE A 101 -11.44 -24.57 -12.48
C PHE A 101 -11.93 -23.21 -12.97
N ASP A 102 -12.92 -23.17 -13.87
CA ASP A 102 -13.43 -21.91 -14.43
C ASP A 102 -14.04 -21.02 -13.35
N LYS A 103 -14.77 -21.63 -12.41
CA LYS A 103 -15.29 -20.94 -11.22
C LYS A 103 -14.16 -20.38 -10.35
N CYS A 104 -13.18 -21.21 -9.98
CA CYS A 104 -12.06 -20.76 -9.17
C CYS A 104 -11.26 -19.64 -9.85
N LYS A 105 -11.06 -19.74 -11.16
CA LYS A 105 -10.38 -18.72 -11.96
C LYS A 105 -11.14 -17.40 -11.94
N SER A 106 -12.45 -17.43 -12.19
CA SER A 106 -13.30 -16.24 -12.15
C SER A 106 -13.28 -15.56 -10.77
N ASP A 107 -13.37 -16.34 -9.70
CA ASP A 107 -13.31 -15.83 -8.32
C ASP A 107 -11.96 -15.18 -8.02
N ILE A 108 -10.85 -15.80 -8.43
CA ILE A 108 -9.49 -15.25 -8.25
C ILE A 108 -9.33 -13.94 -9.03
N GLU A 109 -9.76 -13.90 -10.29
CA GLU A 109 -9.68 -12.68 -11.11
C GLU A 109 -10.48 -11.53 -10.47
N ALA A 110 -11.67 -11.82 -9.94
CA ALA A 110 -12.48 -10.82 -9.23
C ALA A 110 -11.78 -10.30 -7.95
N LEU A 111 -11.13 -11.18 -7.18
CA LEU A 111 -10.38 -10.79 -5.98
C LEU A 111 -9.10 -10.01 -6.32
N GLU A 112 -8.37 -10.42 -7.35
CA GLU A 112 -7.17 -9.74 -7.84
C GLU A 112 -7.49 -8.34 -8.36
N ASN A 113 -8.61 -8.16 -9.08
CA ASN A 113 -9.07 -6.85 -9.54
C ASN A 113 -9.42 -5.91 -8.36
N LYS A 114 -10.06 -6.44 -7.31
CA LYS A 114 -10.33 -5.68 -6.07
C LYS A 114 -9.04 -5.27 -5.37
N LEU A 115 -8.10 -6.22 -5.24
CA LEU A 115 -6.79 -5.96 -4.63
C LEU A 115 -6.03 -4.88 -5.40
N HIS A 116 -6.02 -4.99 -6.74
CA HIS A 116 -5.38 -4.01 -7.61
C HIS A 116 -5.97 -2.61 -7.43
N THR A 117 -7.31 -2.50 -7.39
CA THR A 117 -7.99 -1.22 -7.15
C THR A 117 -7.58 -0.61 -5.80
N LYS A 118 -7.56 -1.41 -4.73
CA LYS A 118 -7.12 -0.97 -3.38
C LYS A 118 -5.66 -0.56 -3.34
N LYS A 119 -4.81 -1.22 -4.12
CA LYS A 119 -3.40 -0.84 -4.27
C LYS A 119 -3.24 0.52 -4.95
N LEU A 120 -3.99 0.78 -6.03
CA LEU A 120 -4.00 2.09 -6.70
C LEU A 120 -4.51 3.21 -5.78
N GLU A 121 -5.57 2.95 -5.00
CA GLU A 121 -6.08 3.91 -4.00
C GLU A 121 -4.99 4.26 -2.98
N ARG A 122 -4.25 3.27 -2.48
CA ARG A 122 -3.15 3.50 -1.53
C ARG A 122 -2.01 4.30 -2.14
N GLU A 123 -1.61 3.97 -3.36
CA GLU A 123 -0.55 4.68 -4.10
C GLU A 123 -0.94 6.14 -4.36
N ALA A 124 -2.22 6.43 -4.60
CA ALA A 124 -2.72 7.79 -4.74
C ALA A 124 -2.52 8.62 -3.45
N ILE A 125 -2.80 8.06 -2.27
CA ILE A 125 -2.58 8.75 -0.98
C ILE A 125 -1.08 8.96 -0.72
N ASP A 126 -0.23 7.99 -1.10
CA ASP A 126 1.23 8.12 -1.00
C ASP A 126 1.76 9.26 -1.89
N ASN A 127 1.25 9.38 -3.12
CA ASN A 127 1.63 10.46 -4.05
C ASN A 127 1.17 11.85 -3.59
N ILE A 128 0.01 11.96 -2.94
CA ILE A 128 -0.46 13.24 -2.35
C ILE A 128 0.48 13.70 -1.22
N LEU A 129 1.00 12.76 -0.41
CA LEU A 129 1.95 13.08 0.66
C LEU A 129 3.32 13.54 0.13
N ALA A 130 3.77 12.98 -1.00
CA ALA A 130 5.05 13.33 -1.63
C ALA A 130 4.97 14.62 -2.47
N GLY A 131 3.81 14.93 -3.06
CA GLY A 131 3.58 16.15 -3.86
C GLY A 131 3.19 17.39 -3.04
N GLY A 132 2.80 17.22 -1.78
CA GLY A 132 2.44 18.30 -0.84
C GLY A 132 3.65 18.94 -0.15
N GLY A 133 4.74 19.19 -0.89
CA GLY A 133 5.84 20.02 -0.40
C GLY A 133 5.35 21.46 -0.19
N VAL A 134 5.02 21.82 1.04
CA VAL A 134 5.04 23.24 1.44
C VAL A 134 6.51 23.66 1.52
N PRO A 135 6.99 24.59 0.67
CA PRO A 135 8.33 25.13 0.80
C PRO A 135 8.37 26.05 2.01
N GLY A 136 9.03 25.64 3.09
CA GLY A 136 9.18 26.51 4.25
C GLY A 136 9.65 25.83 5.54
N ALA A 137 10.98 25.71 5.64
CA ALA A 137 11.77 25.76 6.87
C ALA A 137 11.51 24.73 8.00
N GLY A 138 12.41 23.74 8.07
CA GLY A 138 13.37 23.69 9.18
C GLY A 138 13.09 22.80 10.39
N ALA A 139 14.07 21.92 10.65
CA ALA A 139 14.49 21.39 11.96
C ALA A 139 13.64 20.29 12.63
N GLY A 140 14.00 19.04 12.34
CA GLY A 140 14.54 18.07 13.32
C GLY A 140 13.65 17.56 14.45
N ALA A 141 13.35 16.26 14.42
CA ALA A 141 13.56 15.33 15.53
C ALA A 141 13.41 13.91 14.98
N GLY A 142 14.47 13.11 15.10
CA GLY A 142 14.53 11.77 14.52
C GLY A 142 13.64 10.75 15.22
N SER A 143 13.43 9.64 14.52
CA SER A 143 13.62 8.35 15.15
C SER A 143 14.12 7.38 14.10
N ALA A 144 15.41 7.06 14.19
CA ALA A 144 15.97 5.86 13.62
C ALA A 144 15.29 4.65 14.30
N ILE A 145 14.74 3.75 13.49
CA ILE A 145 14.76 2.33 13.82
C ILE A 145 15.48 1.68 12.64
N GLU A 146 16.80 1.67 12.81
CA GLU A 146 17.68 0.69 12.19
C GLU A 146 17.42 -0.64 12.90
N GLY A 147 17.08 -1.66 12.12
CA GLY A 147 16.80 -3.00 12.58
C GLY A 147 16.98 -3.97 11.43
N GLY A 148 18.24 -4.14 11.01
CA GLY A 148 18.64 -5.25 10.18
C GLY A 148 18.63 -6.57 10.96
N GLY A 149 18.44 -7.69 10.26
CA GLY A 149 18.87 -9.01 10.73
C GLY A 149 17.81 -10.11 10.59
N GLY A 150 18.09 -11.07 9.69
CA GLY A 150 17.39 -12.36 9.55
C GLY A 150 16.80 -12.50 8.16
N GLY A 151 17.44 -13.10 7.18
CA GLY A 151 18.37 -14.22 7.23
C GLY A 151 17.94 -15.14 6.11
N ALA A 152 18.69 -15.12 5.01
CA ALA A 152 18.57 -16.11 3.96
C ALA A 152 18.88 -17.48 4.58
N ILE A 153 17.91 -18.38 4.59
CA ILE A 153 18.19 -19.80 4.65
C ILE A 153 18.35 -20.28 3.21
N GLU A 154 19.60 -20.23 2.75
CA GLU A 154 20.11 -21.15 1.72
C GLU A 154 20.02 -22.56 2.31
N ASP A 155 18.97 -23.31 1.98
CA ASP A 155 18.96 -24.74 2.23
C ASP A 155 19.70 -25.42 1.06
N LYS A 156 21.00 -25.61 1.30
CA LYS A 156 21.87 -26.43 0.45
C LYS A 156 21.42 -27.88 0.54
N GLU A 157 21.22 -28.47 -0.63
CA GLU A 157 21.46 -29.87 -0.97
C GLU A 157 21.33 -30.89 0.17
N THR A 158 20.30 -31.72 0.10
CA THR A 158 20.34 -33.06 0.69
C THR A 158 20.85 -34.04 -0.37
N PRO A 159 22.12 -34.47 -0.36
CA PRO A 159 22.58 -35.58 -1.17
C PRO A 159 22.37 -36.90 -0.42
N GLY A 160 21.85 -37.90 -1.13
CA GLY A 160 22.11 -39.29 -0.80
C GLY A 160 20.89 -40.12 -0.45
N ILE A 161 20.29 -40.69 -1.49
CA ILE A 161 19.65 -42.00 -1.44
C ILE A 161 20.78 -43.04 -1.23
N PRO A 162 20.68 -43.96 -0.26
CA PRO A 162 21.23 -45.29 -0.44
C PRO A 162 20.10 -46.31 -0.61
N ALA A 163 20.24 -47.11 -1.67
CA ALA A 163 19.33 -48.16 -2.07
C ALA A 163 19.21 -49.27 -1.00
N THR A 164 18.05 -49.92 -1.04
CA THR A 164 17.77 -51.26 -0.50
C THR A 164 18.89 -52.26 -0.79
N PRO A 165 19.02 -53.27 0.09
CA PRO A 165 18.76 -54.63 -0.34
C PRO A 165 17.42 -55.17 0.19
#